data_AF-A0A3E1E8B6-F1
#
_entry.id   AF-A0A3E1E8B6-F1
#
_cell.length_a   1.000
_cell.length_b   1.000
_cell.length_c   1.000
_cell.angle_alpha   90.00
_cell.angle_beta   90.00
_cell.angle_gamma   90.00
#
_symmetry.space_group_name_H-M   'P 1'
#
loop_
_entity.id
_entity.type
_entity.pdbx_description
1 polymer ?
#
loop_
_entity_poly.entity_id
_entity_poly.type
_entity_poly.pdbx_seq_one_letter_code
_entity_poly.pdbx_strand_id
1 'polypeptide(L)'
;MKCNTLRCLPRFLQTTKHGNQGYTLLELTVVVALLGLLYTLAAPSVLSSFEKARGRRCAANLLLLESAKDAFSLDHPGQTLTSAGQLLPYLKHGMPSCPSGGVYMNLTEAFAGCACSLNAQGSGVEKDGVHDSGL
;
A
#
# COMPACT_ATOMS: atom_id res chain seq x y z
N MET A 1 36.11 -53.38 -5.16
CA MET A 1 35.10 -52.35 -5.42
C MET A 1 35.32 -51.19 -4.45
N LYS A 2 35.99 -50.12 -4.89
CA LYS A 2 36.22 -48.89 -4.10
C LYS A 2 35.83 -47.71 -4.98
N CYS A 3 34.62 -47.18 -4.79
CA CYS A 3 34.22 -45.90 -5.38
C CYS A 3 34.57 -44.83 -4.33
N ASN A 4 35.65 -44.09 -4.61
CA ASN A 4 36.24 -43.13 -3.67
C ASN A 4 35.65 -41.73 -3.96
N THR A 5 35.22 -41.04 -2.92
CA THR A 5 34.36 -39.84 -2.90
C THR A 5 35.02 -38.54 -3.40
N LEU A 6 36.00 -38.61 -4.30
CA LEU A 6 36.87 -37.49 -4.68
C LEU A 6 36.77 -37.08 -6.16
N ARG A 7 35.67 -37.39 -6.86
CA ARG A 7 35.50 -37.06 -8.30
C ARG A 7 34.21 -36.35 -8.72
N CYS A 8 33.50 -35.70 -7.79
CA CYS A 8 32.46 -34.74 -8.12
C CYS A 8 32.80 -33.34 -7.59
N LEU A 9 33.93 -32.78 -8.03
CA LEU A 9 34.17 -31.34 -7.95
C LEU A 9 33.66 -30.72 -9.27
N PRO A 10 32.72 -29.75 -9.21
CA PRO A 10 32.32 -29.01 -10.40
C PRO A 10 33.50 -28.18 -10.88
N ARG A 11 33.96 -28.44 -12.11
CA ARG A 11 34.99 -27.66 -12.78
C ARG A 11 34.35 -26.36 -13.31
N PHE A 12 33.95 -25.47 -12.41
CA PHE A 12 33.32 -24.18 -12.75
C PHE A 12 34.24 -22.99 -12.49
N LEU A 13 35.55 -23.16 -12.71
CA LEU A 13 36.51 -22.06 -12.72
C LEU A 13 37.16 -21.98 -14.09
N GLN A 14 36.41 -21.47 -15.07
CA GLN A 14 36.98 -20.81 -16.23
C GLN A 14 36.90 -19.31 -15.94
N THR A 15 38.04 -18.71 -15.62
CA THR A 15 38.17 -17.26 -15.49
C THR A 15 38.13 -16.65 -16.89
N THR A 16 37.02 -16.01 -17.24
CA THR A 16 36.96 -15.19 -18.45
C THR A 16 37.89 -13.99 -18.25
N LYS A 17 38.88 -13.86 -19.15
CA LYS A 17 39.77 -12.71 -19.21
C LYS A 17 38.93 -11.48 -19.57
N HIS A 18 38.49 -10.74 -18.56
CA HIS A 18 37.72 -9.52 -18.75
C HIS A 18 38.61 -8.49 -19.45
N GLY A 19 38.26 -8.13 -20.68
CA GLY A 19 38.81 -6.96 -21.34
C GLY A 19 38.39 -5.73 -20.54
N ASN A 20 39.36 -4.92 -20.12
CA ASN A 20 39.11 -3.62 -19.50
C ASN A 20 38.49 -2.67 -20.54
N GLN A 21 37.18 -2.79 -20.76
CA GLN A 21 36.37 -1.78 -21.43
C GLN A 21 35.74 -0.93 -20.32
N GLY A 22 36.39 0.18 -19.99
CA GLY A 22 35.85 1.16 -19.06
C GLY A 22 34.83 2.04 -19.78
N TYR A 23 33.65 2.18 -19.20
CA TYR A 23 32.72 3.25 -19.58
C TYR A 23 33.43 4.59 -19.41
N THR A 24 33.33 5.45 -20.42
CA THR A 24 33.86 6.81 -20.30
C THR A 24 33.09 7.53 -19.19
N LEU A 25 33.76 8.36 -18.37
CA LEU A 25 33.09 9.13 -17.30
C LEU A 25 31.94 9.99 -17.85
N LEU A 26 32.07 10.44 -19.10
CA LEU A 26 31.06 11.22 -19.82
C LEU A 26 29.76 10.44 -20.02
N GLU A 27 29.86 9.15 -20.34
CA GLU A 27 28.71 8.31 -20.69
C GLU A 27 27.76 8.11 -19.52
N LEU A 28 28.30 7.97 -18.30
CA LEU A 28 27.46 7.93 -17.11
C LEU A 28 27.00 9.34 -16.68
N THR A 29 27.82 10.37 -16.88
CA THR A 29 27.51 11.75 -16.49
C THR A 29 26.30 12.30 -17.24
N VAL A 30 26.21 12.07 -18.55
CA VAL A 30 25.05 12.52 -19.34
C VAL A 30 23.77 11.76 -18.95
N VAL A 31 23.89 10.47 -18.61
CA VAL A 31 22.73 9.65 -18.18
C VAL A 31 22.17 10.15 -16.86
N VAL A 32 23.01 10.36 -15.84
CA VAL A 32 22.52 10.87 -14.54
C VAL A 32 22.01 12.31 -14.63
N ALA A 33 22.58 13.13 -15.53
CA ALA A 33 22.08 14.49 -15.80
C ALA A 33 20.66 14.47 -16.40
N LEU A 34 20.41 13.59 -17.38
CA LEU A 34 19.08 13.44 -17.98
C LEU A 34 18.08 12.77 -17.02
N LEU A 35 18.50 11.77 -16.24
CA LEU A 35 17.66 11.16 -15.21
C LEU A 35 17.24 12.19 -14.15
N GLY A 36 18.15 13.08 -13.74
CA GLY A 36 17.83 14.17 -12.81
C GLY A 36 16.78 15.14 -13.38
N LEU A 37 16.89 15.51 -14.66
CA LEU A 37 15.93 16.39 -15.34
C LEU A 37 14.54 15.75 -15.45
N LEU A 38 14.46 14.46 -15.79
CA LEU A 38 13.19 13.75 -15.87
C LEU A 38 12.59 13.51 -14.49
N TYR A 39 13.43 13.26 -13.48
CA TYR A 39 12.99 13.00 -12.11
C TYR A 39 12.29 14.20 -11.48
N THR A 40 12.81 15.42 -11.66
CA THR A 40 12.15 16.63 -11.12
C THR A 40 10.76 16.88 -11.72
N LEU A 41 10.55 16.53 -12.98
CA LEU A 41 9.22 16.62 -13.61
C LEU A 41 8.28 15.52 -13.11
N ALA A 42 8.78 14.31 -12.84
CA ALA A 42 7.97 13.16 -12.46
C ALA A 42 7.65 13.11 -10.95
N ALA A 43 8.56 13.54 -10.09
CA ALA A 43 8.47 13.44 -8.63
C ALA A 43 7.16 13.99 -8.00
N PRO A 44 6.62 15.17 -8.38
CA PRO A 44 5.43 15.69 -7.70
C PRO A 44 4.17 14.84 -7.95
N SER A 45 4.06 14.21 -9.12
CA SER A 45 2.88 13.43 -9.49
C SER A 45 2.73 12.16 -8.67
N VAL A 46 3.84 11.48 -8.37
CA VAL A 46 3.83 10.22 -7.60
C VAL A 46 3.42 10.45 -6.15
N LEU A 47 3.80 11.57 -5.52
CA LEU A 47 3.35 11.89 -4.15
C LEU A 47 1.82 12.01 -4.05
N SER A 48 1.19 12.70 -5.00
CA SER A 48 -0.27 12.84 -5.04
C SER A 48 -0.99 11.49 -5.25
N SER A 49 -0.37 10.57 -5.99
CA SER A 49 -0.93 9.23 -6.24
C SER A 49 -0.97 8.39 -4.97
N PHE A 50 0.01 8.56 -4.07
CA PHE A 50 0.01 7.90 -2.77
C PHE A 50 -1.10 8.41 -1.86
N GLU A 51 -1.34 9.72 -1.81
CA GLU A 51 -2.46 10.27 -1.03
C GLU A 51 -3.82 9.80 -1.55
N LYS A 52 -4.00 9.80 -2.88
CA LYS A 52 -5.21 9.24 -3.51
C LYS A 52 -5.38 7.75 -3.21
N ALA A 53 -4.30 6.97 -3.24
CA ALA A 53 -4.33 5.55 -2.89
C ALA A 53 -4.68 5.32 -1.41
N ARG A 54 -4.16 6.16 -0.49
CA ARG A 54 -4.51 6.13 0.94
C ARG A 54 -5.99 6.46 1.15
N GLY A 55 -6.49 7.50 0.50
CA GLY A 55 -7.91 7.88 0.54
C GLY A 55 -8.83 6.76 0.06
N ARG A 56 -8.53 6.16 -1.09
CA ARG A 56 -9.32 5.02 -1.64
C ARG A 56 -9.32 3.81 -0.72
N ARG A 57 -8.16 3.45 -0.14
CA ARG A 57 -8.06 2.35 0.83
C ARG A 57 -8.88 2.64 2.08
N CYS A 58 -8.88 3.89 2.56
CA CYS A 58 -9.67 4.26 3.71
C CYS A 58 -11.17 4.15 3.44
N ALA A 59 -11.64 4.65 2.30
CA ALA A 59 -13.04 4.53 1.90
C ALA A 59 -13.48 3.05 1.79
N ALA A 60 -12.64 2.19 1.21
CA ALA A 60 -12.90 0.76 1.14
C ALA A 60 -13.00 0.11 2.55
N ASN A 61 -12.11 0.47 3.48
CA ASN A 61 -12.18 0.00 4.86
C ASN A 61 -13.44 0.49 5.59
N LEU A 62 -13.88 1.73 5.34
CA LEU A 62 -15.12 2.25 5.93
C LEU A 62 -16.35 1.49 5.44
N LEU A 63 -16.43 1.17 4.14
CA LEU A 63 -17.50 0.34 3.59
C LEU A 63 -17.53 -1.06 4.23
N LEU A 64 -16.35 -1.65 4.48
CA LEU A 64 -16.27 -2.93 5.19
C LEU A 64 -16.78 -2.82 6.62
N LEU A 65 -16.44 -1.75 7.34
CA LEU A 65 -16.90 -1.51 8.71
C LEU A 65 -18.40 -1.23 8.78
N GLU A 66 -18.94 -0.49 7.81
CA GLU A 66 -20.37 -0.23 7.68
C GLU A 66 -21.13 -1.55 7.45
N SER A 67 -20.67 -2.37 6.50
CA SER A 67 -21.28 -3.69 6.26
C SER A 67 -21.23 -4.61 7.49
N ALA A 68 -20.16 -4.53 8.29
CA ALA A 68 -20.04 -5.27 9.54
C ALA A 68 -20.99 -4.75 10.63
N LYS A 69 -21.22 -3.44 10.68
CA LYS A 69 -22.19 -2.80 11.60
C LYS A 69 -23.62 -3.17 11.23
N ASP A 70 -23.94 -3.20 9.94
CA ASP A 70 -25.25 -3.62 9.46
C ASP A 70 -25.51 -5.09 9.83
N ALA A 71 -24.52 -5.96 9.62
CA ALA A 71 -24.61 -7.37 10.01
C ALA A 71 -24.81 -7.52 11.54
N PHE A 72 -24.06 -6.77 12.36
CA PHE A 72 -24.25 -6.76 13.82
C PHE A 72 -25.67 -6.33 14.22
N SER A 73 -26.21 -5.31 13.56
CA SER A 73 -27.53 -4.75 13.86
C SER A 73 -28.67 -5.72 13.51
N LEU A 74 -28.45 -6.58 12.50
CA LEU A 74 -29.38 -7.66 12.15
C LEU A 74 -29.41 -8.76 13.23
N ASP A 75 -28.27 -9.11 13.78
CA ASP A 75 -28.16 -10.15 14.82
C ASP A 75 -28.58 -9.63 16.22
N HIS A 76 -28.40 -8.34 16.49
CA HIS A 76 -28.68 -7.70 17.78
C HIS A 76 -29.65 -6.52 17.64
N PRO A 77 -30.94 -6.77 17.33
CA PRO A 77 -31.90 -5.71 17.08
C PRO A 77 -32.05 -4.79 18.30
N GLY A 78 -31.86 -3.49 18.09
CA GLY A 78 -32.00 -2.47 19.13
C GLY A 78 -30.79 -2.29 20.05
N GLN A 79 -29.70 -3.02 19.85
CA GLN A 79 -28.45 -2.80 20.57
C GLN A 79 -27.51 -1.88 19.78
N THR A 80 -26.92 -0.91 20.46
CA THR A 80 -25.85 -0.08 19.89
C THR A 80 -24.49 -0.72 20.16
N LEU A 81 -23.54 -0.47 19.26
CA LEU A 81 -22.16 -0.89 19.46
C LEU A 81 -21.59 -0.21 20.71
N THR A 82 -21.11 -1.00 21.66
CA THR A 82 -20.47 -0.50 22.90
C THR A 82 -18.96 -0.56 22.83
N SER A 83 -18.41 -1.44 21.99
CA SER A 83 -16.98 -1.48 21.69
C SER A 83 -16.71 -1.93 20.26
N ALA A 84 -15.58 -1.50 19.70
CA ALA A 84 -15.09 -1.96 18.40
C ALA A 84 -14.85 -3.49 18.34
N GLY A 85 -14.63 -4.12 19.50
CA GLY A 85 -14.43 -5.56 19.62
C GLY A 85 -15.64 -6.39 19.15
N GLN A 86 -16.85 -5.83 19.20
CA GLN A 86 -18.06 -6.52 18.77
C GLN A 86 -18.14 -6.73 17.25
N LEU A 87 -17.34 -5.99 16.48
CA LEU A 87 -17.27 -6.12 15.02
C LEU A 87 -16.29 -7.20 14.55
N LEU A 88 -15.38 -7.67 15.40
CA LEU A 88 -14.40 -8.72 15.04
C LEU A 88 -15.03 -9.97 14.39
N PRO A 89 -16.15 -10.55 14.89
CA PRO A 89 -16.73 -11.74 14.27
C PRO A 89 -17.30 -11.49 12.87
N TYR A 90 -17.61 -10.25 12.51
CA TYR A 90 -18.15 -9.87 11.20
C TYR A 90 -17.05 -9.47 10.20
N LEU A 91 -15.80 -9.37 10.65
CA LEU A 91 -14.65 -8.97 9.83
C LEU A 91 -13.75 -10.18 9.53
N LYS A 92 -13.67 -10.57 8.25
CA LYS A 92 -12.90 -11.75 7.80
C LYS A 92 -11.41 -11.71 8.13
N HIS A 93 -10.81 -10.53 8.21
CA HIS A 93 -9.38 -10.34 8.42
C HIS A 93 -9.06 -9.55 9.70
N GLY A 94 -10.04 -9.42 10.61
CA GLY A 94 -9.93 -8.57 11.78
C GLY A 94 -10.09 -7.08 11.47
N MET A 95 -9.74 -6.24 12.45
CA MET A 95 -9.91 -4.79 12.35
C MET A 95 -8.96 -4.19 11.30
N PRO A 96 -9.45 -3.46 10.27
CA PRO A 96 -8.59 -2.84 9.29
C PRO A 96 -7.74 -1.72 9.92
N SER A 97 -6.48 -1.63 9.53
CA SER A 97 -5.59 -0.53 9.91
C SER A 97 -5.76 0.66 8.96
N CYS A 98 -5.72 1.88 9.49
CA CYS A 98 -5.78 3.07 8.66
C CYS A 98 -4.47 3.27 7.85
N PRO A 99 -4.54 3.53 6.53
CA PRO A 99 -3.37 3.76 5.69
C PRO A 99 -2.64 5.09 5.96
N SER A 100 -3.30 6.05 6.63
CA SER A 100 -2.69 7.33 7.07
C SER A 100 -2.07 7.25 8.48
N GLY A 101 -2.11 6.08 9.13
CA GLY A 101 -1.62 5.88 10.48
C GLY A 101 -2.68 6.20 11.54
N GLY A 102 -2.95 5.23 12.42
CA GLY A 102 -3.93 5.33 13.49
C GLY A 102 -5.03 4.28 13.41
N VAL A 103 -6.04 4.46 14.25
CA VAL A 103 -7.17 3.54 14.43
C VAL A 103 -8.48 4.27 14.11
N TYR A 104 -9.47 3.53 13.61
CA TYR A 104 -10.81 4.06 13.34
C TYR A 104 -11.52 4.33 14.68
N MET A 105 -11.80 5.61 14.95
CA MET A 105 -12.49 6.08 16.15
C MET A 105 -14.00 6.23 15.89
N ASN A 106 -14.82 6.25 16.95
CA ASN A 106 -16.26 6.51 16.87
C ASN A 106 -17.05 5.60 15.91
N LEU A 107 -16.67 4.32 15.83
CA LEU A 107 -17.41 3.28 15.08
C LEU A 107 -18.86 3.09 15.57
N THR A 108 -19.14 3.59 16.78
CA THR A 108 -20.46 3.63 17.40
C THR A 108 -21.39 4.61 16.69
N GLU A 109 -20.87 5.65 16.03
CA GLU A 109 -21.65 6.65 15.30
C GLU A 109 -21.86 6.27 13.82
N ALA A 110 -22.87 6.87 13.17
CA ALA A 110 -23.27 6.52 11.80
C ALA A 110 -22.29 6.98 10.72
N PHE A 111 -21.34 7.86 11.05
CA PHE A 111 -20.34 8.39 10.13
C PHE A 111 -18.98 8.52 10.81
N ALA A 112 -18.24 7.41 10.89
CA ALA A 112 -16.80 7.51 11.07
C ALA A 112 -16.22 8.00 9.74
N GLY A 113 -16.00 9.32 9.62
CA GLY A 113 -15.16 9.84 8.53
C GLY A 113 -13.78 9.17 8.57
N CYS A 114 -12.96 9.34 7.54
CA CYS A 114 -11.56 8.90 7.57
C CYS A 114 -10.74 9.77 8.54
N ALA A 115 -11.05 9.72 9.83
CA ALA A 115 -10.35 10.40 10.91
C ALA A 115 -9.44 9.38 11.57
N CYS A 116 -8.19 9.36 11.13
CA CYS A 116 -7.14 8.58 11.77
C CYS A 116 -6.46 9.44 12.83
N SER A 117 -5.88 8.82 13.86
CA SER A 117 -5.34 9.46 15.07
C SER A 117 -4.15 10.45 14.84
N LEU A 118 -3.89 10.90 13.62
CA LEU A 118 -2.97 11.98 13.32
C LEU A 118 -3.78 13.16 12.79
N ASN A 119 -4.03 14.13 13.66
CA ASN A 119 -4.66 15.43 13.42
C ASN A 119 -5.87 15.43 12.46
N ALA A 120 -7.04 15.60 13.07
CA ALA A 120 -8.28 15.94 12.40
C ALA A 120 -8.20 17.30 11.66
N GLN A 121 -7.50 17.37 10.53
CA GLN A 121 -7.64 18.43 9.54
C GLN A 121 -7.36 17.87 8.13
N GLY A 122 -8.44 17.54 7.43
CA GLY A 122 -8.50 17.53 5.97
C GLY A 122 -7.72 16.45 5.25
N SER A 123 -8.40 15.41 4.79
CA SER A 123 -8.11 14.78 3.50
C SER A 123 -9.43 14.29 2.95
N GLY A 124 -9.94 15.04 1.99
CA GLY A 124 -11.33 15.03 1.59
C GLY A 124 -11.90 13.64 1.31
N VAL A 125 -13.14 13.46 1.76
CA VAL A 125 -14.16 12.95 0.83
C VAL A 125 -14.32 14.02 -0.25
N GLU A 126 -13.31 14.19 -1.11
CA GLU A 126 -13.47 14.88 -2.37
C GLU A 126 -14.43 14.01 -3.16
N LYS A 127 -15.66 14.49 -3.32
CA LYS A 127 -16.60 13.97 -4.30
C LYS A 127 -16.09 14.31 -5.69
N ASP A 128 -14.96 13.74 -6.09
CA ASP A 128 -14.50 13.82 -7.48
C ASP A 128 -14.83 12.51 -8.17
N GLY A 129 -15.96 12.56 -8.86
CA GLY A 129 -16.13 12.00 -10.19
C GLY A 129 -15.56 10.60 -10.39
N VAL A 130 -16.44 9.62 -10.29
CA VAL A 130 -16.55 8.64 -11.38
C VAL A 130 -16.77 9.44 -12.67
N HIS A 131 -15.70 9.91 -13.30
CA HIS A 131 -15.68 10.10 -14.74
C HIS A 131 -15.32 8.73 -15.32
N ASP A 132 -16.34 7.89 -15.38
CA ASP A 132 -16.41 6.80 -16.34
C ASP A 132 -16.18 7.47 -17.71
N SER A 133 -14.99 7.27 -18.27
CA SER A 133 -14.74 7.60 -19.67
C SER A 133 -15.42 6.49 -20.47
N GLY A 134 -16.74 6.61 -20.60
CA GLY A 134 -17.52 5.86 -21.56
C GLY A 134 -16.98 6.12 -22.96
N LEU A 135 -16.78 5.03 -23.69
CA LEU A 135 -16.69 5.04 -25.15
C LEU A 135 -18.11 4.86 -25.72
#